data_AF-A0A5B9MAN0-F1
#
_entry.id   AF-A0A5B9MAN0-F1
#
_cell.length_a   1.000
_cell.length_b   1.000
_cell.length_c   1.000
_cell.angle_alpha   90.00
_cell.angle_beta   90.00
_cell.angle_gamma   90.00
#
_symmetry.space_group_name_H-M   'P 1'
#
loop_
_entity.id
_entity.type
_entity.pdbx_description
1 polymer ?
#
loop_
_entity_poly.entity_id
_entity_poly.type
_entity_poly.pdbx_seq_one_letter_code
_entity_poly.pdbx_strand_id
1 'polypeptide(L)'
;MKPSFEFQPTNPFSTSFVAPSQVVYRFSHGSNATNPHNVDMQLESLLAKLRTTRRALIVGPHGTGKSTLLHTFLPKLQRSYPQVAFHQLSNDPSMGLRKRLAERFRAGKRVRDGLAELPQDGLLVVDGWEQMTHVSRLRVARSAANRKLTLLTTAHYRMPGWTVLHETRSNPKLIRSLADDLLSDSPYELRKMIDGHLKDRRLTAATNVRELWFEMYDLVEDAHAHEVKFHG
;
A
#
# COMPACT_ATOMS: atom_id res chain seq x y z
N MET A 1 -14.34 -38.31 -20.95
CA MET A 1 -13.22 -37.36 -21.18
C MET A 1 -13.28 -36.31 -20.09
N LYS A 2 -12.36 -36.34 -19.13
CA LYS A 2 -12.19 -35.24 -18.17
C LYS A 2 -11.17 -34.27 -18.77
N PRO A 3 -11.41 -32.95 -18.75
CA PRO A 3 -10.43 -32.00 -19.26
C PRO A 3 -9.19 -32.08 -18.39
N SER A 4 -8.05 -32.39 -19.02
CA SER A 4 -6.72 -32.22 -18.46
C SER A 4 -6.50 -30.73 -18.25
N PHE A 5 -6.50 -30.27 -16.99
CA PHE A 5 -6.09 -28.91 -16.64
C PHE A 5 -4.57 -28.83 -16.66
N GLU A 6 -4.00 -28.66 -17.84
CA GLU A 6 -2.58 -28.36 -18.04
C GLU A 6 -2.31 -26.85 -17.96
N PHE A 7 -2.92 -26.20 -16.97
CA PHE A 7 -2.65 -24.82 -16.59
C PHE A 7 -2.71 -24.79 -15.07
N GLN A 8 -1.55 -24.83 -14.39
CA GLN A 8 -1.52 -24.49 -12.97
C GLN A 8 -1.75 -22.98 -12.89
N PRO A 9 -2.94 -22.50 -12.49
CA PRO A 9 -3.18 -21.08 -12.43
C PRO A 9 -2.28 -20.53 -11.33
N THR A 10 -1.37 -19.63 -11.67
CA THR A 10 -0.55 -18.93 -10.69
C THR A 10 -1.48 -18.30 -9.66
N ASN A 11 -1.22 -18.51 -8.37
CA ASN A 11 -2.11 -18.04 -7.31
C ASN A 11 -2.35 -16.52 -7.43
N PRO A 12 -3.62 -16.08 -7.63
CA PRO A 12 -3.94 -14.68 -7.91
C PRO A 12 -3.68 -13.75 -6.71
N PHE A 13 -3.52 -14.30 -5.51
CA PHE A 13 -3.19 -13.56 -4.30
C PHE A 13 -1.69 -13.56 -3.98
N SER A 14 -0.85 -14.12 -4.86
CA SER A 14 0.60 -14.10 -4.68
C SER A 14 1.14 -12.66 -4.68
N THR A 15 2.25 -12.46 -3.97
CA THR A 15 2.84 -11.12 -3.78
C THR A 15 3.20 -10.41 -5.09
N SER A 16 3.43 -11.15 -6.18
CA SER A 16 3.62 -10.61 -7.53
C SER A 16 2.40 -9.92 -8.11
N PHE A 17 1.19 -10.23 -7.65
CA PHE A 17 -0.06 -9.59 -8.10
C PHE A 17 -0.60 -8.58 -7.08
N VAL A 18 -0.39 -8.81 -5.79
CA VAL A 18 -0.98 -7.97 -4.72
C VAL A 18 -0.04 -6.92 -4.13
N ALA A 19 1.21 -6.84 -4.61
CA ALA A 19 2.15 -5.83 -4.14
C ALA A 19 1.64 -4.39 -4.41
N PRO A 20 1.99 -3.41 -3.55
CA PRO A 20 1.53 -2.02 -3.71
C PRO A 20 1.81 -1.38 -5.07
N SER A 21 2.84 -1.82 -5.79
CA SER A 21 3.19 -1.33 -7.13
C SER A 21 2.41 -2.00 -8.27
N GLN A 22 1.71 -3.11 -7.98
CA GLN A 22 1.00 -3.93 -8.97
C GLN A 22 -0.49 -3.59 -9.02
N VAL A 23 -1.02 -3.04 -7.92
CA VAL A 23 -2.42 -2.67 -7.81
C VAL A 23 -2.56 -1.15 -7.90
N VAL A 24 -3.44 -0.67 -8.77
CA VAL A 24 -3.80 0.76 -8.84
C VAL A 24 -4.72 1.10 -7.66
N TYR A 25 -4.41 2.17 -6.92
CA TYR A 25 -5.26 2.62 -5.83
C TYR A 25 -6.62 3.11 -6.34
N ARG A 26 -7.68 2.58 -5.72
CA ARG A 26 -9.07 2.95 -6.01
C ARG A 26 -9.60 3.96 -5.00
N PHE A 27 -10.02 5.13 -5.49
CA PHE A 27 -10.64 6.16 -4.66
C PHE A 27 -12.12 5.87 -4.32
N SER A 28 -12.76 5.00 -5.10
CA SER A 28 -14.15 4.59 -4.95
C SER A 28 -14.31 3.11 -5.33
N HIS A 29 -15.52 2.54 -5.23
CA HIS A 29 -15.82 1.19 -5.70
C HIS A 29 -16.67 1.23 -6.97
N GLY A 30 -16.73 0.12 -7.73
CA GLY A 30 -17.57 -0.02 -8.93
C GLY A 30 -16.84 0.25 -10.25
N SER A 31 -17.56 0.19 -11.36
CA SER A 31 -17.01 0.20 -12.73
C SER A 31 -16.15 1.42 -13.07
N ASN A 32 -16.43 2.58 -12.45
CA ASN A 32 -15.68 3.82 -12.68
C ASN A 32 -14.45 3.99 -11.76
N ALA A 33 -14.23 3.07 -10.81
CA ALA A 33 -13.18 3.18 -9.81
C ALA A 33 -11.76 3.02 -10.38
N THR A 34 -11.61 2.27 -11.47
CA THR A 34 -10.35 2.07 -12.20
C THR A 34 -10.23 2.93 -13.44
N ASN A 35 -11.23 3.77 -13.74
CA ASN A 35 -11.15 4.64 -14.90
C ASN A 35 -9.90 5.54 -14.74
N PRO A 36 -8.90 5.45 -15.65
CA PRO A 36 -7.65 6.17 -15.52
C PRO A 36 -7.84 7.68 -15.39
N HIS A 37 -8.85 8.25 -16.06
CA HIS A 37 -9.15 9.67 -16.01
C HIS A 37 -9.63 10.11 -14.61
N ASN A 38 -10.49 9.31 -13.98
CA ASN A 38 -10.98 9.60 -12.63
C ASN A 38 -9.85 9.52 -11.60
N VAL A 39 -8.99 8.50 -11.71
CA VAL A 39 -7.83 8.34 -10.84
C VAL A 39 -6.89 9.53 -11.02
N ASP A 40 -6.58 9.90 -12.27
CA ASP A 40 -5.69 11.02 -12.56
C ASP A 40 -6.19 12.36 -12.02
N MET A 41 -7.50 12.65 -12.17
CA MET A 41 -8.15 13.84 -11.61
C MET A 41 -8.05 13.89 -10.07
N GLN A 42 -8.25 12.75 -9.39
CA GLN A 42 -8.08 12.68 -7.94
C GLN A 42 -6.61 12.93 -7.54
N LEU A 43 -5.65 12.34 -8.26
CA LEU A 43 -4.24 12.57 -8.02
C LEU A 43 -3.83 14.04 -8.27
N GLU A 44 -4.41 14.72 -9.27
CA GLU A 44 -4.19 16.15 -9.49
C GLU A 44 -4.70 16.99 -8.31
N SER A 45 -5.88 16.67 -7.78
CA SER A 45 -6.41 17.34 -6.58
C SER A 45 -5.49 17.16 -5.37
N LEU A 46 -4.98 15.93 -5.15
CA LEU A 46 -4.00 15.66 -4.12
C LEU A 46 -2.68 16.41 -4.36
N LEU A 47 -2.21 16.50 -5.60
CA LEU A 47 -0.99 17.22 -5.95
C LEU A 47 -1.13 18.73 -5.71
N ALA A 48 -2.24 19.33 -6.12
CA ALA A 48 -2.54 20.74 -5.90
C ALA A 48 -2.53 21.07 -4.39
N LYS A 49 -3.13 20.20 -3.57
CA LYS A 49 -3.10 20.33 -2.12
C LYS A 49 -1.70 20.09 -1.56
N LEU A 50 -0.92 19.16 -2.09
CA LEU A 50 0.45 18.91 -1.64
C LEU A 50 1.35 20.12 -1.90
N ARG A 51 1.23 20.78 -3.06
CA ARG A 51 2.01 21.97 -3.44
C ARG A 51 1.85 23.15 -2.48
N THR A 52 0.71 23.26 -1.80
CA THR A 52 0.45 24.33 -0.81
C THR A 52 0.85 23.95 0.62
N THR A 53 1.44 22.76 0.81
CA THR A 53 1.82 22.25 2.14
C THR A 53 3.29 21.85 2.17
N ARG A 54 3.94 22.00 3.34
CA ARG A 54 5.32 21.51 3.55
C ARG A 54 5.39 20.15 4.24
N ARG A 55 4.32 19.75 4.95
CA ARG A 55 4.22 18.49 5.68
C ARG A 55 2.84 17.88 5.45
N ALA A 56 2.81 16.85 4.63
CA ALA A 56 1.59 16.15 4.24
C ALA A 56 1.60 14.69 4.70
N LEU A 57 0.41 14.18 5.00
CA LEU A 57 0.20 12.84 5.52
C LEU A 57 -0.93 12.13 4.78
N ILE A 58 -0.68 10.90 4.34
CA ILE A 58 -1.71 9.92 3.99
C ILE A 58 -1.94 9.05 5.23
N VAL A 59 -3.14 9.13 5.80
CA VAL A 59 -3.46 8.43 7.05
C VAL A 59 -4.40 7.27 6.81
N GLY A 60 -4.34 6.26 7.66
CA GLY A 60 -5.36 5.21 7.74
C GLY A 60 -4.84 3.92 8.35
N PRO A 61 -5.74 3.01 8.76
CA PRO A 61 -5.39 1.73 9.38
C PRO A 61 -4.45 0.84 8.54
N HIS A 62 -3.97 -0.25 9.13
CA HIS A 62 -3.21 -1.25 8.38
C HIS A 62 -4.05 -1.84 7.24
N GLY A 63 -3.42 -2.08 6.08
CA GLY A 63 -4.07 -2.76 4.97
C GLY A 63 -5.12 -1.96 4.20
N THR A 64 -5.26 -0.65 4.42
CA THR A 64 -6.25 0.20 3.71
C THR A 64 -5.73 0.81 2.40
N GLY A 65 -4.52 0.44 1.96
CA GLY A 65 -3.96 0.87 0.67
C GLY A 65 -3.11 2.16 0.70
N LYS A 66 -2.57 2.57 1.85
CA LYS A 66 -1.65 3.73 1.93
C LYS A 66 -0.45 3.62 1.00
N SER A 67 0.27 2.50 1.07
CA SER A 67 1.41 2.22 0.19
C SER A 67 0.96 2.16 -1.27
N THR A 68 -0.17 1.51 -1.55
CA THR A 68 -0.76 1.44 -2.90
C THR A 68 -1.04 2.83 -3.47
N LEU A 69 -1.62 3.74 -2.67
CA LEU A 69 -1.83 5.13 -3.06
C LEU A 69 -0.50 5.85 -3.34
N LEU A 70 0.51 5.68 -2.48
CA LEU A 70 1.83 6.27 -2.73
C LEU A 70 2.44 5.79 -4.05
N HIS A 71 2.42 4.49 -4.33
CA HIS A 71 2.92 3.93 -5.58
C HIS A 71 2.13 4.42 -6.79
N THR A 72 0.81 4.50 -6.68
CA THR A 72 -0.07 5.06 -7.73
C THR A 72 0.24 6.54 -7.98
N PHE A 73 0.58 7.30 -6.93
CA PHE A 73 0.84 8.73 -7.02
C PHE A 73 2.27 9.06 -7.46
N LEU A 74 3.23 8.16 -7.21
CA LEU A 74 4.67 8.40 -7.39
C LEU A 74 5.06 8.88 -8.79
N PRO A 75 4.54 8.33 -9.91
CA PRO A 75 4.87 8.84 -11.24
C PRO A 75 4.49 10.31 -11.43
N LYS A 76 3.36 10.74 -10.85
CA LYS A 76 2.91 12.14 -10.94
C LYS A 76 3.75 13.05 -10.05
N LEU A 77 4.16 12.57 -8.87
CA LEU A 77 5.09 13.30 -8.00
C LEU A 77 6.45 13.51 -8.67
N GLN A 78 7.01 12.47 -9.29
CA GLN A 78 8.31 12.53 -9.98
C GLN A 78 8.32 13.52 -11.14
N ARG A 79 7.19 13.73 -11.83
CA ARG A 79 7.05 14.75 -12.88
C ARG A 79 6.87 16.17 -12.34
N SER A 80 6.46 16.30 -11.08
CA SER A 80 6.00 17.58 -10.50
C SER A 80 7.01 18.25 -9.57
N TYR A 81 8.01 17.50 -9.11
CA TYR A 81 9.05 17.98 -8.21
C TYR A 81 10.41 17.84 -8.87
N PRO A 82 11.38 18.76 -8.60
CA PRO A 82 12.72 18.68 -9.17
C PRO A 82 13.42 17.35 -8.89
N GLN A 83 13.19 16.81 -7.69
CA GLN A 83 13.65 15.49 -7.29
C GLN A 83 12.70 14.93 -6.23
N VAL A 84 12.48 13.62 -6.30
CA VAL A 84 11.69 12.86 -5.32
C VAL A 84 12.55 11.75 -4.74
N ALA A 85 12.76 11.76 -3.43
CA ALA A 85 13.36 10.64 -2.70
C ALA A 85 12.22 9.81 -2.07
N PHE A 86 12.17 8.51 -2.38
CA PHE A 86 11.15 7.60 -1.86
C PHE A 86 11.80 6.55 -0.94
N HIS A 87 11.32 6.48 0.30
CA HIS A 87 11.76 5.47 1.26
C HIS A 87 10.59 4.68 1.81
N GLN A 88 10.57 3.38 1.54
CA GLN A 88 9.66 2.46 2.20
C GLN A 88 10.31 1.87 3.44
N LEU A 89 9.62 2.02 4.57
CA LEU A 89 10.06 1.52 5.87
C LEU A 89 9.19 0.33 6.26
N SER A 90 9.82 -0.83 6.36
CA SER A 90 9.23 -2.05 6.93
C SER A 90 9.98 -2.38 8.22
N ASN A 91 9.23 -2.61 9.30
CA ASN A 91 9.79 -3.30 10.47
C ASN A 91 9.19 -4.70 10.52
N ASP A 92 10.05 -5.69 10.61
CA ASP A 92 9.64 -7.06 10.85
C ASP A 92 9.27 -7.23 12.34
N PRO A 93 7.99 -7.55 12.66
CA PRO A 93 7.55 -7.73 14.03
C PRO A 93 8.14 -8.98 14.71
N SER A 94 8.70 -9.93 13.97
CA SER A 94 9.35 -11.13 14.52
C SER A 94 10.73 -10.84 15.15
N MET A 95 11.29 -9.65 14.92
CA MET A 95 12.60 -9.29 15.44
C MET A 95 12.58 -8.95 16.94
N GLY A 96 13.57 -9.47 17.66
CA GLY A 96 13.81 -9.11 19.06
C GLY A 96 14.02 -7.60 19.28
N LEU A 97 13.67 -7.11 20.47
CA LEU A 97 13.60 -5.68 20.81
C LEU A 97 14.86 -4.87 20.46
N ARG A 98 16.06 -5.41 20.74
CA ARG A 98 17.34 -4.74 20.42
C ARG A 98 17.54 -4.57 18.91
N LYS A 99 17.27 -5.62 18.12
CA LYS A 99 17.36 -5.56 16.65
C LYS A 99 16.34 -4.58 16.08
N ARG A 100 15.10 -4.62 16.58
CA ARG A 100 14.05 -3.67 16.19
C ARG A 100 14.48 -2.24 16.45
N LEU A 101 15.02 -1.92 17.61
CA LEU A 101 15.49 -0.56 17.90
C LEU A 101 16.62 -0.13 16.95
N ALA A 102 17.60 -1.01 16.69
CA ALA A 102 18.68 -0.75 15.74
C ALA A 102 18.14 -0.48 14.32
N GLU A 103 17.14 -1.25 13.86
CA GLU A 103 16.48 -1.03 12.57
C GLU A 103 15.76 0.32 12.50
N ARG A 104 15.08 0.75 13.57
CA ARG A 104 14.44 2.10 13.60
C ARG A 104 15.47 3.23 13.53
N PHE A 105 16.64 3.05 14.12
CA PHE A 105 17.75 4.01 13.98
C PHE A 105 18.31 4.00 12.56
N ARG A 106 18.52 2.83 11.95
CA ARG A 106 18.96 2.67 10.56
C ARG A 106 17.96 3.28 9.57
N ALA A 107 16.66 3.03 9.74
CA ALA A 107 15.59 3.66 8.98
C ALA A 107 15.68 5.19 9.08
N GLY A 108 15.84 5.72 10.30
CA GLY A 108 16.03 7.15 10.51
C GLY A 108 17.33 7.73 9.95
N LYS A 109 18.37 6.91 9.77
CA LYS A 109 19.60 7.32 9.06
C LYS A 109 19.34 7.35 7.56
N ARG A 110 18.84 6.27 6.96
CA ARG A 110 18.51 6.19 5.52
C ARG A 110 17.64 7.35 5.03
N VAL A 111 16.59 7.68 5.78
CA VAL A 111 15.69 8.80 5.44
C VAL A 111 16.40 10.16 5.54
N ARG A 112 17.34 10.34 6.48
CA ARG A 112 18.12 11.58 6.59
C ARG A 112 19.15 11.70 5.47
N ASP A 113 19.78 10.59 5.09
CA ASP A 113 20.75 10.57 4.02
C ASP A 113 20.05 10.92 2.68
N GLY A 114 18.91 10.30 2.38
CA GLY A 114 18.08 10.68 1.22
C GLY A 114 17.54 12.11 1.29
N LEU A 115 17.20 12.62 2.47
CA LEU A 115 16.86 14.03 2.65
C LEU A 115 18.05 14.94 2.30
N ALA A 116 19.27 14.59 2.73
CA ALA A 116 20.49 15.37 2.51
C ALA A 116 20.76 15.60 1.02
N GLU A 117 20.48 14.61 0.18
CA GLU A 117 20.70 14.63 -1.26
C GLU A 117 19.66 15.46 -2.05
N LEU A 118 18.54 15.84 -1.43
CA LEU A 118 17.50 16.60 -2.14
C LEU A 118 17.88 18.07 -2.37
N PRO A 119 17.64 18.64 -3.57
CA PRO A 119 17.76 20.07 -3.83
C PRO A 119 16.64 20.84 -3.13
N GLN A 120 16.76 22.17 -3.10
CA GLN A 120 15.70 23.04 -2.62
C GLN A 120 14.37 22.73 -3.33
N ASP A 121 13.26 22.77 -2.59
CA ASP A 121 11.91 22.44 -3.07
C ASP A 121 11.75 20.99 -3.58
N GLY A 122 12.71 20.11 -3.27
CA GLY A 122 12.57 18.66 -3.44
C GLY A 122 11.53 18.03 -2.51
N LEU A 123 11.09 16.82 -2.87
CA LEU A 123 10.09 16.05 -2.12
C LEU A 123 10.70 14.80 -1.51
N LEU A 124 10.53 14.63 -0.21
CA LEU A 124 10.80 13.37 0.49
C LEU A 124 9.49 12.63 0.76
N VAL A 125 9.37 11.43 0.21
CA VAL A 125 8.25 10.51 0.45
C VAL A 125 8.71 9.40 1.39
N VAL A 126 7.99 9.19 2.50
CA VAL A 126 8.27 8.12 3.46
C VAL A 126 7.04 7.27 3.72
N ASP A 127 7.08 6.01 3.29
CA ASP A 127 6.04 5.03 3.61
C ASP A 127 6.38 4.33 4.94
N GLY A 128 5.54 4.49 5.96
CA GLY A 128 5.73 3.94 7.30
C GLY A 128 6.48 4.89 8.25
N TRP A 129 6.05 6.16 8.35
CA TRP A 129 6.71 7.16 9.19
C TRP A 129 6.85 6.74 10.67
N GLU A 130 5.86 6.02 11.19
CA GLU A 130 5.86 5.49 12.56
C GLU A 130 6.96 4.46 12.81
N GLN A 131 7.57 3.89 11.77
CA GLN A 131 8.65 2.93 11.89
C GLN A 131 9.96 3.61 12.35
N MET A 132 10.07 4.93 12.30
CA MET A 132 11.22 5.68 12.83
C MET A 132 11.11 6.00 14.33
N THR A 133 12.26 6.16 14.99
CA THR A 133 12.29 6.70 16.36
C THR A 133 11.73 8.14 16.39
N HIS A 134 11.19 8.56 17.53
CA HIS A 134 10.66 9.93 17.69
C HIS A 134 11.72 11.00 17.41
N VAL A 135 12.94 10.77 17.91
CA VAL A 135 14.09 11.67 17.69
C VAL A 135 14.43 11.78 16.20
N SER A 136 14.46 10.65 15.48
CA SER A 136 14.73 10.65 14.04
C SER A 136 13.65 11.40 13.26
N ARG A 137 12.37 11.19 13.58
CA ARG A 137 11.24 11.91 12.96
C ARG A 137 11.36 13.42 13.14
N LEU A 138 11.66 13.85 14.37
CA LEU A 138 11.83 15.27 14.70
C LEU A 138 13.02 15.90 13.94
N ARG A 139 14.14 15.19 13.84
CA ARG A 139 15.32 15.65 13.10
C ARG A 139 15.04 15.77 11.61
N VAL A 140 14.38 14.79 10.99
CA VAL A 140 13.98 14.85 9.58
C VAL A 140 13.02 16.02 9.34
N ALA A 141 11.98 16.15 10.16
CA ALA A 141 11.00 17.24 10.02
C ALA A 141 11.65 18.63 10.14
N ARG A 142 12.56 18.83 11.11
CA ARG A 142 13.29 20.08 11.28
C ARG A 142 14.25 20.36 10.12
N SER A 143 15.01 19.35 9.69
CA SER A 143 15.95 19.51 8.57
C SER A 143 15.24 19.84 7.27
N ALA A 144 14.10 19.18 7.00
CA ALA A 144 13.26 19.48 5.84
C ALA A 144 12.73 20.93 5.87
N ALA A 145 12.23 21.38 7.03
CA ALA A 145 11.76 22.75 7.20
C ALA A 145 12.86 23.79 6.94
N ASN A 146 14.05 23.59 7.53
CA ASN A 146 15.18 24.51 7.36
C ASN A 146 15.67 24.61 5.91
N ARG A 147 15.44 23.57 5.11
CA ARG A 147 15.86 23.49 3.70
C ARG A 147 14.72 23.73 2.71
N LYS A 148 13.54 24.14 3.19
CA LYS A 148 12.34 24.36 2.38
C LYS A 148 11.95 23.13 1.54
N LEU A 149 12.13 21.94 2.09
CA LEU A 149 11.73 20.67 1.46
C LEU A 149 10.29 20.33 1.83
N THR A 150 9.62 19.58 0.95
CA THR A 150 8.28 19.05 1.22
C THR A 150 8.38 17.61 1.71
N LEU A 151 7.60 17.28 2.73
CA LEU A 151 7.45 15.92 3.25
C LEU A 151 6.07 15.36 2.90
N LEU A 152 6.03 14.18 2.30
CA LEU A 152 4.83 13.36 2.17
C LEU A 152 5.06 12.03 2.88
N THR A 153 4.19 11.68 3.82
CA THR A 153 4.38 10.47 4.62
C THR A 153 3.13 9.64 4.73
N THR A 154 3.25 8.35 5.08
CA THR A 154 2.12 7.53 5.53
C THR A 154 2.24 7.26 7.03
N ALA A 155 1.08 7.18 7.70
CA ALA A 155 0.99 6.81 9.12
C ALA A 155 -0.40 6.23 9.46
N HIS A 156 -0.52 5.59 10.62
CA HIS A 156 -1.81 5.06 11.10
C HIS A 156 -2.73 6.11 11.71
N TYR A 157 -2.16 7.19 12.26
CA TYR A 157 -2.91 8.22 12.98
C TYR A 157 -2.52 9.61 12.50
N ARG A 158 -3.42 10.56 12.71
CA ARG A 158 -3.16 11.98 12.43
C ARG A 158 -2.02 12.47 13.32
N MET A 159 -1.19 13.35 12.78
CA MET A 159 -0.04 13.90 13.48
C MET A 159 -0.18 15.42 13.62
N PRO A 160 0.00 16.00 14.82
CA PRO A 160 -0.06 17.44 15.01
C PRO A 160 0.92 18.20 14.11
N GLY A 161 0.46 19.28 13.49
CA GLY A 161 1.27 20.10 12.58
C GLY A 161 1.49 19.52 11.17
N TRP A 162 0.81 18.42 10.83
CA TRP A 162 0.79 17.82 9.50
C TRP A 162 -0.57 18.01 8.84
N THR A 163 -0.58 18.32 7.55
CA THR A 163 -1.80 18.37 6.75
C THR A 163 -2.16 16.96 6.30
N VAL A 164 -3.35 16.48 6.67
CA VAL A 164 -3.86 15.21 6.13
C VAL A 164 -4.23 15.44 4.66
N LEU A 165 -3.47 14.83 3.76
CA LEU A 165 -3.69 14.90 2.32
C LEU A 165 -4.88 14.03 1.93
N HIS A 166 -4.85 12.78 2.37
CA HIS A 166 -5.88 11.77 2.13
C HIS A 166 -6.01 10.83 3.33
N GLU A 167 -7.22 10.33 3.58
CA GLU A 167 -7.51 9.31 4.58
C GLU A 167 -7.98 8.04 3.89
N THR A 168 -7.12 7.02 3.88
CA THR A 168 -7.43 5.73 3.29
C THR A 168 -8.44 4.97 4.14
N ARG A 169 -9.47 4.42 3.49
CA ARG A 169 -10.50 3.61 4.12
C ARG A 169 -10.81 2.43 3.21
N SER A 170 -11.01 1.25 3.79
CA SER A 170 -11.62 0.13 3.09
C SER A 170 -13.12 0.12 3.36
N ASN A 171 -13.89 -0.56 2.51
CA ASN A 171 -15.27 -0.91 2.78
C ASN A 171 -15.59 -2.26 2.12
N PRO A 172 -16.63 -2.98 2.55
CA PRO A 172 -16.92 -4.31 2.03
C PRO A 172 -17.09 -4.38 0.50
N LYS A 173 -17.69 -3.35 -0.12
CA LYS A 173 -17.88 -3.30 -1.57
C LYS A 173 -16.54 -3.16 -2.30
N LEU A 174 -15.66 -2.29 -1.81
CA LEU A 174 -14.31 -2.12 -2.36
C LEU A 174 -13.47 -3.39 -2.21
N ILE A 175 -13.53 -4.04 -1.05
CA ILE A 175 -12.77 -5.28 -0.78
C ILE A 175 -13.19 -6.37 -1.77
N ARG A 176 -14.49 -6.59 -1.94
CA ARG A 176 -15.02 -7.56 -2.90
C ARG A 176 -14.62 -7.21 -4.32
N SER A 177 -14.81 -5.95 -4.74
CA SER A 177 -14.45 -5.55 -6.10
C SER A 177 -12.95 -5.68 -6.39
N LEU A 178 -12.09 -5.55 -5.38
CA LEU A 178 -10.65 -5.80 -5.53
C LEU A 178 -10.33 -7.29 -5.68
N ALA A 179 -11.01 -8.16 -4.93
CA ALA A 179 -10.87 -9.61 -5.09
C ALA A 179 -11.40 -10.07 -6.45
N ASP A 180 -12.53 -9.50 -6.91
CA ASP A 180 -13.10 -9.79 -8.23
C ASP A 180 -12.11 -9.52 -9.37
N ASP A 181 -11.31 -8.44 -9.27
CA ASP A 181 -10.29 -8.14 -10.30
C ASP A 181 -9.15 -9.16 -10.29
N LEU A 182 -8.66 -9.53 -9.09
CA LEU A 182 -7.59 -10.52 -8.98
C LEU A 182 -8.04 -11.88 -9.52
N LEU A 183 -9.34 -12.15 -9.46
CA LEU A 183 -9.94 -13.40 -9.89
C LEU A 183 -10.51 -13.35 -11.32
N SER A 184 -10.37 -12.25 -12.08
CA SER A 184 -11.04 -12.10 -13.38
C SER A 184 -10.73 -13.23 -14.35
N ASP A 185 -9.47 -13.68 -14.34
CA ASP A 185 -8.94 -14.73 -15.22
C ASP A 185 -8.86 -16.10 -14.52
N SER A 186 -9.39 -16.21 -13.30
CA SER A 186 -9.37 -17.44 -12.52
C SER A 186 -10.49 -18.43 -12.92
N PRO A 187 -10.26 -19.75 -12.79
CA PRO A 187 -11.31 -20.76 -12.98
C PRO A 187 -12.56 -20.48 -12.14
N TYR A 188 -13.72 -20.93 -12.62
CA TYR A 188 -15.00 -20.71 -11.94
C TYR A 188 -15.04 -21.30 -10.53
N GLU A 189 -14.49 -22.50 -10.34
CA GLU A 189 -14.48 -23.16 -9.02
C GLU A 189 -13.65 -22.38 -7.99
N LEU A 190 -12.49 -21.85 -8.42
CA LEU A 190 -11.65 -20.99 -7.60
C LEU A 190 -12.38 -19.70 -7.20
N ARG A 191 -13.03 -19.03 -8.17
CA ARG A 191 -13.87 -17.85 -7.93
C ARG A 191 -14.96 -18.14 -6.90
N LYS A 192 -15.69 -19.24 -7.09
CA LYS A 192 -16.79 -19.65 -6.21
C LYS A 192 -16.32 -19.95 -4.79
N MET A 193 -15.16 -20.59 -4.63
CA MET A 193 -14.56 -20.86 -3.32
C MET A 193 -14.23 -19.56 -2.57
N ILE A 194 -13.55 -18.62 -3.23
CA ILE A 194 -13.18 -17.34 -2.63
C ILE A 194 -14.42 -16.49 -2.33
N ASP A 195 -15.41 -16.47 -3.23
CA ASP A 195 -16.69 -15.80 -3.01
C ASP A 195 -17.43 -16.34 -1.79
N GLY A 196 -17.41 -17.66 -1.58
CA GLY A 196 -17.95 -18.31 -0.38
C GLY A 196 -17.25 -17.79 0.87
N HIS A 197 -15.92 -17.84 0.90
CA HIS A 197 -15.12 -17.34 2.02
C HIS A 197 -15.38 -15.85 2.32
N LEU A 198 -15.51 -15.01 1.29
CA LEU A 198 -15.82 -13.58 1.44
C LEU A 198 -17.24 -13.29 1.93
N LYS A 199 -18.20 -14.17 1.66
CA LYS A 199 -19.59 -14.05 2.15
C LYS A 199 -19.68 -14.39 3.63
N ASP A 200 -18.95 -15.41 4.07
CA ASP A 200 -18.97 -15.88 5.46
C ASP A 200 -18.19 -14.94 6.38
N ARG A 201 -17.26 -14.15 5.81
CA ARG A 201 -16.44 -13.23 6.57
C ARG A 201 -17.11 -11.89 6.85
N ARG A 202 -16.99 -11.42 8.10
CA ARG A 202 -17.39 -10.06 8.48
C ARG A 202 -16.38 -9.03 7.97
N LEU A 203 -16.66 -8.44 6.81
CA LEU A 203 -15.90 -7.32 6.27
C LEU A 203 -16.34 -5.99 6.89
N THR A 204 -15.38 -5.14 7.26
CA THR A 204 -15.62 -3.81 7.86
C THR A 204 -14.67 -2.77 7.27
N ALA A 205 -14.86 -1.49 7.62
CA ALA A 205 -13.95 -0.42 7.23
C ALA A 205 -12.56 -0.50 7.89
N ALA A 206 -12.41 -1.36 8.90
CA ALA A 206 -11.14 -1.63 9.57
C ALA A 206 -10.48 -2.93 9.08
N THR A 207 -11.11 -3.65 8.14
CA THR A 207 -10.55 -4.89 7.61
C THR A 207 -9.23 -4.60 6.90
N ASN A 208 -8.18 -5.28 7.34
CA ASN A 208 -6.85 -5.27 6.73
C ASN A 208 -6.88 -6.13 5.47
N VAL A 209 -6.94 -5.49 4.31
CA VAL A 209 -7.05 -6.18 3.01
C VAL A 209 -5.83 -7.04 2.71
N ARG A 210 -4.66 -6.65 3.22
CA ARG A 210 -3.42 -7.42 3.02
C ARG A 210 -3.47 -8.77 3.72
N GLU A 211 -3.91 -8.80 4.98
CA GLU A 211 -4.06 -10.07 5.72
C GLU A 211 -5.16 -10.93 5.10
N LEU A 212 -6.28 -10.32 4.68
CA LEU A 212 -7.33 -11.02 3.95
C LEU A 212 -6.79 -11.70 2.68
N TRP A 213 -5.94 -11.03 1.91
CA TRP A 213 -5.32 -11.63 0.72
C TRP A 213 -4.30 -12.72 1.06
N PHE A 214 -3.57 -12.62 2.17
CA PHE A 214 -2.71 -13.73 2.62
C PHE A 214 -3.53 -14.95 3.02
N GLU A 215 -4.63 -14.76 3.72
CA GLU A 215 -5.54 -15.87 4.03
C GLU A 215 -6.14 -16.50 2.76
N MET A 216 -6.48 -15.68 1.76
CA MET A 216 -6.93 -16.19 0.46
C MET A 216 -5.82 -16.94 -0.29
N TYR A 217 -4.59 -16.45 -0.23
CA TYR A 217 -3.43 -17.14 -0.80
C TYR A 217 -3.33 -18.55 -0.22
N ASP A 218 -3.37 -18.68 1.10
CA ASP A 218 -3.29 -19.97 1.79
C ASP A 218 -4.43 -20.92 1.38
N LEU A 219 -5.67 -20.41 1.26
CA LEU A 219 -6.81 -21.19 0.77
C LEU A 219 -6.61 -21.75 -0.64
N VAL A 220 -6.01 -20.96 -1.53
CA VAL A 220 -5.72 -21.40 -2.91
C VAL A 220 -4.60 -22.44 -2.93
N GLU A 221 -3.54 -22.24 -2.15
CA GLU A 221 -2.45 -23.23 -2.04
C GLU A 221 -2.93 -24.56 -1.45
N ASP A 222 -3.77 -24.52 -0.42
CA ASP A 222 -4.37 -25.71 0.17
C ASP A 222 -5.23 -26.47 -0.87
N ALA A 223 -6.04 -25.75 -1.64
CA ALA A 223 -6.87 -26.35 -2.70
C ALA A 223 -6.01 -27.03 -3.78
N HIS A 224 -4.95 -26.36 -4.25
CA HIS A 224 -4.01 -26.92 -5.23
C HIS A 224 -3.32 -28.19 -4.68
N ALA A 225 -2.87 -28.15 -3.41
CA ALA A 225 -2.23 -29.30 -2.78
C ALA A 225 -3.17 -30.51 -2.65
N HIS A 226 -4.47 -30.28 -2.47
CA HIS A 226 -5.47 -31.33 -2.45
C HIS A 226 -5.75 -31.92 -3.83
N GLU A 227 -5.85 -31.12 -4.89
CA GLU A 227 -6.07 -31.62 -6.26
C GLU A 227 -4.93 -32.53 -6.75
N VAL A 228 -3.68 -32.18 -6.44
CA VAL A 228 -2.49 -32.96 -6.79
C VAL A 228 -2.50 -34.34 -6.12
N LYS A 229 -3.04 -34.48 -4.90
CA LYS A 229 -3.11 -35.77 -4.18
C LYS A 229 -4.16 -36.74 -4.72
N PHE A 230 -5.14 -36.27 -5.51
CA PHE A 230 -6.18 -37.12 -6.09
C PHE A 230 -5.92 -37.54 -7.54
N HIS A 231 -4.88 -36.99 -8.17
CA HIS A 231 -4.54 -37.22 -9.59
C HIS A 231 -3.15 -37.84 -9.80
N GLY A 232 -2.40 -38.11 -8.72
CA GLY A 232 -1.15 -38.89 -8.73
C GLY A 232 -1.37 -40.28 -8.16
#